data_AF-A0A756F2L6-F1
#
_entry.id   AF-A0A756F2L6-F1
#
_cell.length_a   1.000
_cell.length_b   1.000
_cell.length_c   1.000
_cell.angle_alpha   90.00
_cell.angle_beta   90.00
_cell.angle_gamma   90.00
#
_symmetry.space_group_name_H-M   'P 1'
#
loop_
_entity.id
_entity.type
_entity.pdbx_description
1 polymer ?
#
loop_
_entity_poly.entity_id
_entity_poly.type
_entity_poly.pdbx_seq_one_letter_code
_entity_poly.pdbx_strand_id
1 'polypeptide(L)'
;MNEQRAIELLQGQIRDYARQRAKDVARGAETPRLAALLVQKYGKGVADALAVVFDSARSADPVMAVVDEEVSRIDPLWQEHNRERWAGRPADVVAN
;
A
#
# COMPACT_ATOMS: atom_id res chain seq x y z
N MET A 1 -15.89 19.16 -0.73
CA MET A 1 -14.69 18.78 0.04
C MET A 1 -13.49 19.34 -0.70
N ASN A 2 -12.54 20.01 -0.04
CA ASN A 2 -11.33 20.48 -0.71
C ASN A 2 -10.33 19.31 -0.87
N GLU A 3 -9.42 19.43 -1.84
CA GLU A 3 -8.42 18.40 -2.18
C GLU A 3 -7.56 18.01 -0.98
N GLN A 4 -7.04 19.01 -0.27
CA GLN A 4 -6.20 18.80 0.90
C GLN A 4 -6.89 17.95 1.98
N ARG A 5 -8.17 18.22 2.26
CA ARG A 5 -8.92 17.43 3.25
C ARG A 5 -9.17 16.00 2.78
N ALA A 6 -9.43 15.81 1.48
CA ALA A 6 -9.58 14.47 0.91
C ALA A 6 -8.30 13.65 1.06
N ILE A 7 -7.15 14.26 0.76
CA ILE A 7 -5.82 13.66 0.90
C ILE A 7 -5.57 13.25 2.36
N GLU A 8 -5.80 14.14 3.33
CA GLU A 8 -5.61 13.85 4.76
C GLU A 8 -6.46 12.66 5.24
N LEU A 9 -7.74 12.63 4.85
CA LEU A 9 -8.65 11.55 5.22
C LEU A 9 -8.18 10.20 4.64
N LEU A 10 -7.78 10.20 3.36
CA LEU A 10 -7.33 8.99 2.67
C LEU A 10 -5.97 8.50 3.18
N GLN A 11 -5.06 9.40 3.54
CA GLN A 11 -3.83 9.04 4.25
C GLN A 11 -4.15 8.36 5.59
N GLY A 12 -5.12 8.89 6.36
CA GLY A 12 -5.60 8.26 7.59
C GLY A 12 -6.14 6.85 7.34
N GLN A 13 -6.99 6.71 6.34
CA GLN A 13 -7.58 5.41 5.96
C GLN A 13 -6.52 4.38 5.55
N ILE A 14 -5.48 4.78 4.82
CA ILE A 14 -4.37 3.91 4.44
C ILE A 14 -3.58 3.45 5.67
N ARG A 15 -3.27 4.35 6.61
CA ARG A 15 -2.59 3.98 7.86
C ARG A 15 -3.42 3.01 8.69
N ASP A 16 -4.73 3.20 8.74
CA ASP A 16 -5.63 2.29 9.45
C ASP A 16 -5.67 0.92 8.78
N TYR A 17 -5.77 0.87 7.45
CA TYR A 17 -5.71 -0.37 6.68
C TYR A 17 -4.38 -1.11 6.91
N ALA A 18 -3.25 -0.40 6.81
CA ALA A 18 -1.92 -0.95 7.07
C ALA A 18 -1.77 -1.47 8.51
N ARG A 19 -2.31 -0.75 9.50
CA ARG A 19 -2.31 -1.19 10.90
C ARG A 19 -3.06 -2.50 11.10
N GLN A 20 -4.18 -2.71 10.40
CA GLN A 20 -4.90 -3.98 10.47
C GLN A 20 -4.09 -5.12 9.84
N ARG A 21 -3.46 -4.89 8.68
CA ARG A 21 -2.55 -5.86 8.06
C ARG A 21 -1.36 -6.19 8.96
N ALA A 22 -0.76 -5.20 9.63
CA ALA A 22 0.31 -5.42 10.60
C ALA A 22 -0.15 -6.29 11.80
N LYS A 23 -1.39 -6.13 12.26
CA LYS A 23 -1.97 -7.01 13.30
C LYS A 23 -2.17 -8.44 12.79
N ASP A 24 -2.58 -8.59 11.53
CA ASP A 24 -2.71 -9.91 10.89
C ASP A 24 -1.36 -10.61 10.76
N VAL A 25 -0.30 -9.86 10.46
CA VAL A 25 1.09 -10.36 10.51
C VAL A 25 1.50 -10.76 11.93
N ALA A 26 1.27 -9.89 12.92
CA ALA A 26 1.65 -10.15 14.31
C ALA A 26 0.97 -11.39 14.92
N ARG A 27 -0.25 -11.70 14.48
CA ARG A 27 -0.98 -12.92 14.89
C ARG A 27 -0.73 -14.15 14.00
N GLY A 28 0.16 -14.04 13.01
CA GLY A 28 0.55 -15.14 12.11
C GLY A 28 -0.48 -15.50 11.04
N ALA A 29 -1.46 -14.64 10.78
CA ALA A 29 -2.47 -14.89 9.75
C ALA A 29 -2.04 -14.46 8.35
N GLU A 30 -1.11 -13.51 8.25
CA GLU A 30 -0.51 -13.06 6.99
C GLU A 30 1.01 -13.04 7.11
N THR A 31 1.72 -13.26 6.00
CA THR A 31 3.15 -12.95 5.94
C THR A 31 3.35 -11.44 5.76
N PRO A 32 4.47 -10.86 6.22
CA PRO A 32 4.83 -9.47 5.92
C PRO A 32 4.71 -9.14 4.43
N ARG A 33 5.20 -10.04 3.57
CA ARG A 33 5.18 -9.92 2.12
C ARG A 33 3.76 -9.80 1.55
N LEU A 34 2.83 -10.65 2.00
CA LEU A 34 1.43 -10.59 1.58
C LEU A 34 0.78 -9.30 2.08
N ALA A 35 0.93 -8.99 3.36
CA ALA A 35 0.36 -7.80 3.99
C ALA A 35 0.81 -6.51 3.29
N ALA A 36 2.11 -6.36 3.04
CA ALA A 36 2.68 -5.24 2.32
C ALA A 36 2.14 -5.11 0.89
N LEU A 37 2.02 -6.23 0.16
CA LEU A 37 1.42 -6.24 -1.17
C LEU A 37 -0.05 -5.76 -1.15
N LEU A 38 -0.84 -6.21 -0.18
CA LEU A 38 -2.23 -5.77 -0.03
C LEU A 38 -2.33 -4.27 0.23
N VAL A 39 -1.43 -3.70 1.05
CA VAL A 39 -1.35 -2.25 1.28
C VAL A 39 -0.96 -1.50 -0.01
N GLN A 40 0.03 -2.00 -0.76
CA GLN A 40 0.42 -1.40 -2.05
C GLN A 40 -0.76 -1.36 -3.04
N LYS A 41 -1.52 -2.45 -3.16
CA LYS A 41 -2.67 -2.54 -4.08
C LYS A 41 -3.82 -1.65 -3.64
N TYR A 42 -4.12 -1.62 -2.35
CA TYR A 42 -5.12 -0.72 -1.78
C TYR A 42 -4.75 0.74 -2.02
N GLY A 43 -3.51 1.12 -1.67
CA GLY A 43 -2.97 2.46 -1.86
C GLY A 43 -2.96 2.91 -3.32
N LYS A 44 -2.58 2.04 -4.26
CA LYS A 44 -2.62 2.34 -5.71
C LYS A 44 -4.04 2.66 -6.19
N GLY A 45 -5.05 1.91 -5.72
CA GLY A 45 -6.44 2.19 -6.07
C GLY A 45 -6.92 3.54 -5.54
N VAL A 46 -6.51 3.91 -4.32
CA VAL A 46 -6.81 5.23 -3.73
C VAL A 46 -6.12 6.35 -4.51
N ALA A 47 -4.85 6.17 -4.87
CA ALA A 47 -4.08 7.10 -5.69
C ALA A 47 -4.75 7.33 -7.06
N ASP A 48 -5.20 6.26 -7.72
CA ASP A 48 -5.90 6.35 -9.01
C ASP A 48 -7.21 7.12 -8.88
N ALA A 49 -7.99 6.89 -7.81
CA ALA A 49 -9.20 7.64 -7.56
C ALA A 49 -8.94 9.14 -7.33
N LEU A 50 -7.89 9.49 -6.56
CA LEU A 50 -7.50 10.88 -6.35
C LEU A 50 -7.12 11.58 -7.66
N ALA A 51 -6.31 10.91 -8.48
CA ALA A 51 -5.89 11.45 -9.77
C ALA A 51 -7.07 11.74 -10.69
N VAL A 52 -8.08 10.86 -10.70
CA VAL A 52 -9.31 11.05 -11.49
C VAL A 52 -10.19 12.17 -10.93
N VAL A 53 -10.41 12.21 -9.62
CA VAL A 53 -11.33 13.17 -9.00
C VAL A 53 -10.82 14.61 -9.07
N PHE A 54 -9.50 14.80 -8.97
CA PHE A 54 -8.86 16.12 -8.97
C PHE A 54 -8.18 16.48 -10.29
N ASP A 55 -8.31 15.63 -11.31
CA ASP A 55 -7.70 15.80 -12.65
C ASP A 55 -6.19 16.11 -12.58
N SER A 56 -5.49 15.43 -11.67
CA SER A 56 -4.07 15.68 -11.39
C SER A 56 -3.41 14.45 -10.81
N ALA A 57 -2.45 13.89 -11.55
CA ALA A 57 -1.63 12.79 -11.06
C ALA A 57 -0.87 13.15 -9.76
N ARG A 58 -0.52 14.43 -9.57
CA ARG A 58 0.20 14.91 -8.39
C ARG A 58 -0.63 14.89 -7.11
N SER A 59 -1.96 14.91 -7.23
CA SER A 59 -2.87 14.80 -6.07
C SER A 59 -2.70 13.48 -5.32
N ALA A 60 -2.15 12.45 -5.97
CA ALA A 60 -1.89 11.16 -5.38
C ALA A 60 -0.53 11.05 -4.65
N ASP A 61 0.44 11.94 -4.94
CA ASP A 61 1.81 11.83 -4.41
C ASP A 61 1.85 11.77 -2.87
N PRO A 62 1.11 12.60 -2.12
CA PRO A 62 1.14 12.54 -0.65
C PRO A 62 0.56 11.24 -0.11
N VAL A 63 -0.38 10.61 -0.82
CA VAL A 63 -0.93 9.31 -0.45
C VAL A 63 0.08 8.20 -0.71
N MET A 64 0.74 8.22 -1.87
CA MET A 64 1.75 7.21 -2.21
C MET A 64 2.95 7.25 -1.27
N ALA A 65 3.36 8.43 -0.79
CA ALA A 65 4.40 8.53 0.24
C ALA A 65 4.03 7.78 1.53
N VAL A 66 2.76 7.85 1.95
CA VAL A 66 2.27 7.11 3.12
C VAL A 66 2.21 5.60 2.85
N VAL A 67 1.83 5.21 1.63
CA VAL A 67 1.85 3.79 1.22
C VAL A 67 3.27 3.25 1.34
N ASP A 68 4.26 3.93 0.77
CA ASP A 68 5.66 3.49 0.80
C ASP A 68 6.20 3.40 2.23
N GLU A 69 5.84 4.36 3.09
CA GLU A 69 6.21 4.36 4.52
C GLU A 69 5.65 3.13 5.24
N GLU A 70 4.33 2.90 5.15
CA GLU A 70 3.69 1.79 5.88
C GLU A 70 4.08 0.42 5.32
N VAL A 71 4.25 0.31 3.99
CA VAL A 71 4.76 -0.89 3.32
C VAL A 71 6.17 -1.22 3.81
N SER A 72 7.05 -0.22 3.91
CA SER A 72 8.43 -0.42 4.41
C SER A 72 8.48 -0.82 5.88
N ARG A 73 7.49 -0.41 6.68
CA ARG A 73 7.38 -0.84 8.09
C ARG A 73 6.90 -2.27 8.22
N ILE A 74 5.95 -2.70 7.38
CA ILE A 74 5.42 -4.07 7.40
C ILE A 74 6.45 -5.05 6.85
N ASP A 75 7.02 -4.72 5.69
CA ASP A 75 7.98 -5.56 4.97
C ASP A 75 9.21 -4.72 4.57
N PRO A 76 10.29 -4.73 5.35
CA PRO A 76 11.51 -4.01 5.03
C PRO A 76 12.16 -4.44 3.70
N LEU A 77 11.82 -5.62 3.18
CA LEU A 77 12.33 -6.17 1.92
C LEU A 77 11.33 -6.03 0.77
N TRP A 78 10.27 -5.24 0.93
CA TRP A 78 9.17 -5.17 -0.03
C TRP A 78 9.60 -4.89 -1.47
N GLN A 79 10.67 -4.11 -1.67
CA GLN A 79 11.18 -3.81 -3.00
C GLN A 79 11.76 -5.05 -3.67
N GLU A 80 12.49 -5.86 -2.91
CA GLU A 80 13.02 -7.14 -3.37
C GLU A 80 11.90 -8.13 -3.64
N HIS A 81 10.98 -8.29 -2.68
CA HIS A 81 9.82 -9.15 -2.85
C HIS A 81 8.94 -8.75 -4.04
N ASN A 82 8.84 -7.45 -4.35
CA ASN A 82 8.14 -6.97 -5.53
C ASN A 82 8.89 -7.33 -6.83
N ARG A 83 10.22 -7.19 -6.87
CA ARG A 83 11.05 -7.63 -8.01
C ARG A 83 10.89 -9.12 -8.26
N GLU A 84 11.03 -9.94 -7.22
CA GLU A 84 10.85 -11.39 -7.29
C GLU A 84 9.46 -11.77 -7.82
N ARG A 85 8.40 -11.13 -7.30
CA ARG A 85 7.02 -11.38 -7.73
C ARG A 85 6.87 -11.10 -9.23
N TRP A 86 7.45 -10.02 -9.73
CA TRP A 86 7.39 -9.68 -11.16
C TRP A 86 8.26 -10.58 -12.05
N ALA A 87 9.37 -11.09 -11.53
CA ALA A 87 10.19 -12.09 -12.20
C ALA A 87 9.52 -13.48 -12.25
N GLY A 88 8.67 -13.79 -11.26
CA GLY A 88 7.89 -15.02 -11.18
C GLY A 88 6.99 -15.24 -12.40
N ARG A 89 6.90 -16.50 -12.84
CA ARG A 89 5.98 -16.97 -13.89
C ARG A 89 5.35 -18.29 -13.42
N PRO A 90 4.13 -18.26 -12.84
CA PRO A 90 3.26 -17.09 -12.64
C PRO A 90 3.79 -16.10 -11.59
N ALA A 91 3.32 -14.85 -11.65
CA ALA A 91 3.61 -13.85 -10.63
C ALA A 91 2.72 -14.11 -9.40
N ASP A 92 3.33 -14.53 -8.29
CA ASP A 92 2.62 -14.91 -7.07
C ASP A 92 3.38 -14.46 -5.81
N VAL A 93 2.74 -14.57 -4.65
CA VAL A 93 3.37 -14.42 -3.34
C VAL A 93 3.89 -15.79 -2.91
N VAL A 94 5.21 -15.95 -2.84
CA VAL A 94 5.80 -17.19 -2.34
C VAL A 94 5.62 -17.24 -0.83
N ALA A 95 4.91 -18.25 -0.34
CA ALA A 95 4.96 -18.65 1.05
C ALA A 95 6.19 -19.54 1.23
N ASN A 96 7.27 -18.99 1.78
CA ASN A 96 8.37 -19.82 2.31
C ASN A 96 7.98 -20.35 3.68
#